data_AF-A0A5J4X5G1-F1
#
_entry.id   AF-A0A5J4X5G1-F1
#
_cell.length_a   1.000
_cell.length_b   1.000
_cell.length_c   1.000
_cell.angle_alpha   90.00
_cell.angle_beta   90.00
_cell.angle_gamma   90.00
#
_symmetry.space_group_name_H-M   'P 1'
#
loop_
_entity.id
_entity.type
_entity.pdbx_description
1 polymer ?
#
loop_
_entity_poly.entity_id
_entity_poly.type
_entity_poly.pdbx_seq_one_letter_code
_entity_poly.pdbx_strand_id
1 'polypeptide(L)'
;MKQGELSQEVRSSSRNCLYRIQSYGDVSDQSELVNEKYAGLFVVSFSTAGGNGEENDLSIWRGLVYLSAFLQDLHQGSNYRQPYFSHQLLLEKRSFEQVEEEGGIEEVEVKFISERIGYYNIKDYAYEVKWTILNYFIHRSNPRPWRNKQV
;
A
#
# COMPACT_ATOMS: atom_id res chain seq x y z
N MET A 1 -5.63 31.76 -4.51
CA MET A 1 -5.24 30.34 -4.43
C MET A 1 -3.75 30.28 -4.16
N LYS A 2 -3.34 29.75 -2.99
CA LYS A 2 -1.91 29.61 -2.67
C LYS A 2 -1.38 28.36 -3.38
N GLN A 3 -0.15 28.40 -3.86
CA GLN A 3 0.48 27.36 -4.69
C GLN A 3 0.51 25.96 -4.02
N GLY A 4 0.38 25.89 -2.69
CA GLY A 4 0.26 24.63 -1.93
C GLY A 4 -1.11 23.93 -2.02
N GLU A 5 -2.21 24.67 -2.18
CA GLU A 5 -3.58 24.10 -2.21
C GLU A 5 -3.83 23.34 -3.52
N LEU A 6 -3.44 23.94 -4.65
CA LEU A 6 -3.54 23.32 -5.98
C LEU A 6 -2.73 22.01 -6.05
N SER A 7 -1.58 21.96 -5.37
CA SER A 7 -0.70 20.79 -5.33
C SER A 7 -1.33 19.62 -4.55
N GLN A 8 -2.07 19.91 -3.47
CA GLN A 8 -2.78 18.89 -2.70
C GLN A 8 -3.98 18.31 -3.46
N GLU A 9 -4.75 19.16 -4.14
CA GLU A 9 -5.91 18.74 -4.92
C GLU A 9 -5.51 17.80 -6.07
N VAL A 10 -4.44 18.15 -6.80
CA VAL A 10 -3.89 17.28 -7.85
C VAL A 10 -3.44 15.94 -7.27
N ARG A 11 -2.69 15.92 -6.16
CA ARG A 11 -2.29 14.65 -5.51
C ARG A 11 -3.48 13.81 -5.07
N SER A 12 -4.52 14.43 -4.52
CA SER A 12 -5.74 13.74 -4.10
C SER A 12 -6.47 13.11 -5.28
N SER A 13 -6.65 13.87 -6.36
CA SER A 13 -7.26 13.40 -7.60
C SER A 13 -6.47 12.28 -8.27
N SER A 14 -5.14 12.42 -8.36
CA SER A 14 -4.25 11.38 -8.89
C SER A 14 -4.33 10.09 -8.08
N ARG A 15 -4.33 10.16 -6.74
CA ARG A 15 -4.49 8.97 -5.88
C ARG A 15 -5.83 8.28 -6.11
N ASN A 16 -6.92 9.04 -6.23
CA ASN A 16 -8.24 8.48 -6.54
C ASN A 16 -8.28 7.84 -7.93
N CYS A 17 -7.61 8.43 -8.92
CA CYS A 17 -7.51 7.86 -10.27
C CYS A 17 -6.75 6.53 -10.25
N LEU A 18 -5.59 6.49 -9.58
CA LEU A 18 -4.80 5.26 -9.43
C LEU A 18 -5.56 4.17 -8.67
N TYR A 19 -6.31 4.53 -7.62
CA TYR A 19 -7.19 3.59 -6.93
C TYR A 19 -8.25 2.97 -7.87
N ARG A 20 -8.83 3.77 -8.78
CA ARG A 20 -9.79 3.25 -9.76
C ARG A 20 -9.12 2.29 -10.72
N ILE A 21 -7.92 2.60 -11.21
CA ILE A 21 -7.15 1.68 -12.06
C ILE A 21 -6.86 0.39 -11.30
N GLN A 22 -6.41 0.48 -10.05
CA GLN A 22 -6.17 -0.70 -9.21
C GLN A 22 -7.45 -1.51 -8.97
N SER A 23 -8.59 -0.87 -8.71
CA SER A 23 -9.85 -1.55 -8.36
C SER A 23 -10.61 -2.15 -9.54
N TYR A 24 -10.44 -1.58 -10.73
CA TYR A 24 -11.19 -1.95 -11.94
C TYR A 24 -10.29 -2.36 -13.11
N GLY A 25 -8.99 -2.46 -12.88
CA GLY A 25 -8.01 -2.87 -13.86
C GLY A 25 -7.82 -4.38 -13.89
N ASP A 26 -7.58 -4.90 -15.08
CA ASP A 26 -7.30 -6.32 -15.30
C ASP A 26 -5.86 -6.67 -14.95
N VAL A 27 -5.47 -7.92 -15.17
CA VAL A 27 -4.10 -8.38 -14.86
C VAL A 27 -3.01 -7.58 -15.59
N SER A 28 -3.30 -7.04 -16.77
CA SER A 28 -2.38 -6.18 -17.51
C SER A 28 -2.22 -4.84 -16.80
N ASP A 29 -3.33 -4.22 -16.38
CA ASP A 29 -3.31 -2.97 -15.62
C ASP A 29 -2.58 -3.15 -14.28
N GLN A 30 -2.83 -4.26 -13.57
CA GLN A 30 -2.10 -4.57 -12.34
C GLN A 30 -0.60 -4.73 -12.61
N SER A 31 -0.21 -5.39 -13.70
CA SER A 31 1.19 -5.54 -14.08
C SER A 31 1.86 -4.19 -14.37
N GLU A 32 1.14 -3.26 -15.00
CA GLU A 32 1.65 -1.91 -15.27
C GLU A 32 1.87 -1.14 -13.97
N LEU A 33 0.92 -1.19 -13.03
CA LEU A 33 1.08 -0.59 -11.70
C LEU A 33 2.31 -1.13 -10.98
N VAL A 34 2.54 -2.45 -11.01
CA VAL A 34 3.75 -3.03 -10.41
C VAL A 34 5.02 -2.55 -11.14
N ASN A 35 5.02 -2.46 -12.46
CA ASN A 35 6.17 -1.99 -13.22
C ASN A 35 6.52 -0.52 -12.91
N GLU A 36 5.50 0.32 -12.70
CA GLU A 36 5.63 1.73 -12.32
C GLU A 36 5.91 1.94 -10.82
N LYS A 37 6.26 0.86 -10.09
CA LYS A 37 6.56 0.89 -8.65
C LYS A 37 5.43 1.47 -7.79
N TYR A 38 4.17 1.21 -8.17
CA TYR A 38 3.00 1.76 -7.49
C TYR A 38 3.01 1.54 -5.97
N ALA A 39 3.42 0.34 -5.52
CA ALA A 39 3.49 0.03 -4.09
C ALA A 39 4.56 0.86 -3.36
N GLY A 40 5.73 1.05 -3.99
CA GLY A 40 6.79 1.92 -3.46
C GLY A 40 6.40 3.40 -3.44
N LEU A 41 5.74 3.89 -4.50
CA LEU A 41 5.24 5.27 -4.57
C LEU A 41 4.27 5.60 -3.43
N PHE A 42 3.47 4.62 -2.99
CA PHE A 42 2.61 4.80 -1.82
C PHE A 42 3.40 4.96 -0.52
N VAL A 43 4.44 4.16 -0.32
CA VAL A 43 5.32 4.27 0.85
C VAL A 43 5.96 5.65 0.88
N VAL A 44 6.56 6.09 -0.23
CA VAL A 44 7.19 7.43 -0.32
C VAL A 44 6.17 8.54 -0.07
N SER A 45 4.96 8.43 -0.65
CA SER A 45 3.89 9.41 -0.40
C SER A 45 3.43 9.43 1.06
N PHE A 46 3.47 8.30 1.75
CA PHE A 46 3.14 8.17 3.16
C PHE A 46 4.21 8.82 4.04
N SER A 47 5.48 8.52 3.78
CA SER A 47 6.65 9.03 4.52
C SER A 47 6.78 10.54 4.40
N THR A 48 6.44 11.09 3.24
CA THR A 48 6.52 12.53 2.95
C THR A 48 5.29 13.32 3.37
N ALA A 49 4.22 12.66 3.83
CA ALA A 49 3.04 13.34 4.38
C ALA A 49 3.36 13.93 5.76
N GLY A 50 4.09 15.05 5.76
CA GLY A 50 4.42 15.87 6.92
C GLY A 50 3.42 17.01 7.06
N GLY A 51 2.42 16.82 7.91
CA GLY A 51 1.42 17.85 8.21
C GLY A 51 0.56 17.42 9.39
N ASN A 52 0.45 18.30 10.39
CA ASN A 52 -0.32 18.05 11.61
C ASN A 52 -1.78 18.46 11.36
N GLY A 53 -2.69 17.49 11.17
CA GLY A 53 -4.12 17.75 11.01
C GLY A 53 -4.91 16.52 10.55
N GLU A 54 -6.17 16.43 10.99
CA GLU A 54 -7.08 15.29 10.76
C GLU A 54 -7.28 14.93 9.26
N GLU A 55 -7.22 15.91 8.37
CA GLU A 55 -7.35 15.69 6.93
C GLU A 55 -6.15 14.94 6.33
N ASN A 56 -4.96 15.14 6.91
CA ASN A 56 -3.75 14.45 6.49
C ASN A 56 -3.81 12.97 6.89
N ASP A 57 -4.31 12.68 8.10
CA ASP A 57 -4.48 11.33 8.64
C ASP A 57 -5.49 10.50 7.82
N LEU A 58 -6.60 11.12 7.42
CA LEU A 58 -7.58 10.51 6.51
C LEU A 58 -6.99 10.17 5.15
N SER A 59 -6.13 11.03 4.61
CA SER A 59 -5.49 10.81 3.31
C SER A 59 -4.44 9.70 3.37
N ILE A 60 -3.70 9.63 4.48
CA ILE A 60 -2.75 8.56 4.82
C ILE A 60 -3.49 7.23 4.93
N TRP A 61 -4.60 7.21 5.66
CA TRP A 61 -5.43 6.02 5.82
C TRP A 61 -5.95 5.50 4.48
N ARG A 62 -6.52 6.37 3.64
CA ARG A 62 -7.00 5.95 2.30
C ARG A 62 -5.88 5.32 1.47
N GLY A 63 -4.68 5.92 1.49
CA GLY A 63 -3.51 5.35 0.81
C GLY A 63 -3.17 3.94 1.26
N LEU A 64 -3.19 3.69 2.57
CA LEU A 64 -2.91 2.36 3.13
C LEU A 64 -4.00 1.34 2.81
N VAL A 65 -5.27 1.74 2.83
CA VAL A 65 -6.38 0.88 2.40
C VAL A 65 -6.21 0.48 0.93
N TYR A 66 -5.79 1.41 0.07
CA TYR A 66 -5.55 1.13 -1.35
C TYR A 66 -4.37 0.18 -1.54
N LEU A 67 -3.26 0.40 -0.83
CA LEU A 67 -2.11 -0.50 -0.86
C LEU A 67 -2.48 -1.91 -0.35
N SER A 68 -3.24 -2.00 0.74
CA SER A 68 -3.73 -3.28 1.29
C SER A 68 -4.57 -4.05 0.27
N ALA A 69 -5.57 -3.37 -0.30
CA ALA A 69 -6.46 -3.97 -1.29
C ALA A 69 -5.68 -4.45 -2.52
N PHE A 70 -4.74 -3.64 -3.01
CA PHE A 70 -3.87 -4.01 -4.12
C PHE A 70 -3.08 -5.29 -3.85
N LEU A 71 -2.36 -5.34 -2.72
CA LEU A 71 -1.57 -6.52 -2.33
C LEU A 71 -2.45 -7.75 -2.13
N GLN A 72 -3.64 -7.58 -1.54
CA GLN A 72 -4.61 -8.66 -1.36
C GLN A 72 -5.15 -9.18 -2.69
N ASP A 73 -5.48 -8.30 -3.64
CA ASP A 73 -5.97 -8.67 -4.96
C ASP A 73 -4.88 -9.46 -5.72
N LEU A 74 -3.60 -9.07 -5.61
CA LEU A 74 -2.49 -9.84 -6.17
C LEU A 74 -2.33 -11.21 -5.47
N HIS A 75 -2.49 -11.27 -4.15
CA HIS A 75 -2.33 -12.50 -3.34
C HIS A 75 -3.48 -13.50 -3.52
N GLN A 76 -4.72 -13.06 -3.64
CA GLN A 76 -5.91 -13.94 -3.66
C GLN A 76 -6.51 -14.07 -5.07
N GLY A 77 -6.13 -13.16 -5.97
CA GLY A 77 -6.87 -12.91 -7.21
C GLY A 77 -8.10 -12.04 -6.95
N SER A 78 -8.49 -11.23 -7.94
CA SER A 78 -9.74 -10.50 -7.87
C SER A 78 -10.90 -11.45 -8.17
N ASN A 79 -11.58 -11.93 -7.13
CA ASN A 79 -12.74 -12.83 -7.22
C ASN A 79 -14.08 -12.16 -6.91
N TYR A 80 -14.05 -10.93 -6.36
CA TYR A 80 -15.23 -10.22 -5.88
C TYR A 80 -15.48 -8.89 -6.63
N ARG A 81 -14.48 -8.37 -7.36
CA ARG A 81 -14.57 -7.14 -8.15
C ARG A 81 -14.23 -7.47 -9.59
N GLN A 82 -14.95 -6.89 -10.55
CA GLN A 82 -14.56 -7.02 -11.95
C GLN A 82 -13.51 -5.96 -12.29
N PRO A 83 -12.50 -6.33 -13.10
CA PRO A 83 -12.32 -7.61 -13.78
C PRO A 83 -11.74 -8.72 -12.88
N TYR A 84 -12.12 -9.96 -13.17
CA TYR A 84 -11.63 -11.12 -12.42
C TYR A 84 -10.25 -11.55 -12.92
N PHE A 85 -9.36 -11.89 -11.99
CA PHE A 85 -8.08 -12.51 -12.31
C PHE A 85 -7.64 -13.46 -11.20
N SER A 86 -6.90 -14.51 -11.58
CA SER A 86 -6.33 -15.45 -10.62
C SER A 86 -5.16 -14.82 -9.87
N HIS A 87 -4.80 -15.37 -8.71
CA HIS A 87 -3.59 -15.03 -7.96
C HIS A 87 -2.37 -14.78 -8.85
N GLN A 88 -1.67 -13.67 -8.60
CA GLN A 88 -0.51 -13.21 -9.36
C GLN A 88 0.75 -13.19 -8.49
N LEU A 89 1.27 -14.38 -8.17
CA LEU A 89 2.42 -14.57 -7.28
C LEU A 89 3.63 -13.70 -7.65
N LEU A 90 3.95 -13.55 -8.94
CA LEU A 90 5.13 -12.76 -9.36
C LEU A 90 4.94 -11.25 -9.14
N LEU A 91 3.74 -10.74 -9.42
CA LEU A 91 3.39 -9.33 -9.23
C LEU A 91 3.33 -8.99 -7.75
N GLU A 92 2.72 -9.87 -6.95
CA GLU A 92 2.69 -9.77 -5.50
C GLU A 92 4.12 -9.65 -4.93
N LYS A 93 5.00 -10.59 -5.31
CA LYS A 93 6.39 -10.61 -4.82
C LYS A 93 7.11 -9.30 -5.09
N ARG A 94 7.01 -8.79 -6.31
CA ARG A 94 7.65 -7.54 -6.72
C ARG A 94 7.07 -6.34 -5.97
N SER A 95 5.76 -6.31 -5.73
CA SER A 95 5.13 -5.24 -4.95
C SER A 95 5.61 -5.24 -3.49
N PHE A 96 5.78 -6.40 -2.87
CA PHE A 96 6.36 -6.47 -1.52
C PHE A 96 7.81 -6.03 -1.47
N GLU A 97 8.62 -6.42 -2.46
CA GLU A 97 10.01 -5.95 -2.59
C GLU A 97 10.05 -4.42 -2.67
N GLN A 98 9.16 -3.79 -3.44
CA GLN A 98 9.07 -2.32 -3.51
C GLN A 98 8.72 -1.68 -2.17
N VAL A 99 7.78 -2.27 -1.42
CA VAL A 99 7.39 -1.75 -0.10
C VAL A 99 8.57 -1.85 0.89
N GLU A 100 9.32 -2.95 0.85
CA GLU A 100 10.50 -3.14 1.69
C GLU A 100 11.66 -2.22 1.29
N GLU A 101 11.94 -2.07 -0.01
CA GLU A 101 13.00 -1.19 -0.54
C GLU A 101 12.83 0.26 -0.09
N GLU A 102 11.59 0.73 0.00
CA GLU A 102 11.26 2.10 0.42
C GLU A 102 11.04 2.23 1.94
N GLY A 103 11.30 1.18 2.74
CA GLY A 103 11.17 1.22 4.21
C GLY A 103 9.71 1.26 4.70
N GLY A 104 8.77 0.75 3.91
CA GLY A 104 7.34 0.86 4.21
C GLY A 104 6.88 0.16 5.48
N ILE A 105 7.61 -0.85 5.94
CA ILE A 105 7.32 -1.54 7.20
C ILE A 105 7.68 -0.63 8.38
N GLU A 106 8.88 -0.09 8.37
CA GLU A 106 9.41 0.82 9.39
C GLU A 106 8.52 2.08 9.50
N GLU A 107 8.11 2.62 8.37
CA GLU A 107 7.27 3.80 8.25
C GLU A 107 5.86 3.56 8.81
N VAL A 108 5.23 2.42 8.50
CA VAL A 108 3.95 2.01 9.10
C VAL A 108 4.11 1.79 10.61
N GLU A 109 5.20 1.19 11.08
CA GLU A 109 5.42 0.99 12.52
C GLU A 109 5.57 2.31 13.28
N VAL A 110 6.39 3.24 12.78
CA VAL A 110 6.64 4.52 13.45
C VAL A 110 5.35 5.35 13.57
N LYS A 111 4.57 5.46 12.50
CA LYS A 111 3.39 6.34 12.48
C LYS A 111 2.21 5.75 13.27
N PHE A 112 1.95 4.45 13.18
CA PHE A 112 0.79 3.82 13.85
C PHE A 112 1.02 3.46 15.33
N ILE A 113 2.28 3.27 15.76
CA ILE A 113 2.59 3.09 17.18
C ILE A 113 2.60 4.45 17.90
N SER A 114 3.02 5.53 17.22
CA SER A 114 3.14 6.87 17.83
C SER A 114 1.85 7.70 17.79
N GLU A 115 1.05 7.63 16.73
CA GLU A 115 -0.21 8.37 16.64
C GLU A 115 -1.38 7.46 17.07
N ARG A 116 -2.03 7.81 18.18
CA ARG A 116 -3.35 7.26 18.55
C ARG A 116 -4.38 7.74 17.51
N ILE A 117 -4.37 7.18 16.30
CA ILE A 117 -5.39 7.45 15.31
C ILE A 117 -6.69 6.83 15.84
N GLY A 118 -7.57 7.66 16.39
CA GLY A 118 -8.73 7.29 17.22
C GLY A 118 -9.89 6.59 16.51
N TYR A 119 -9.69 6.13 15.29
CA TYR A 119 -10.72 5.43 14.52
C TYR A 119 -10.44 3.92 14.57
N TYR A 120 -11.32 3.18 15.25
CA TYR A 120 -11.21 1.72 15.44
C TYR A 120 -10.87 0.96 14.14
N ASN A 121 -11.48 1.35 13.00
CA ASN A 121 -11.24 0.70 11.70
C ASN A 121 -9.82 0.93 11.16
N ILE A 122 -9.17 2.04 11.49
CA ILE A 122 -7.85 2.41 10.94
C ILE A 122 -6.75 1.51 11.51
N LYS A 123 -6.85 1.21 12.82
CA LYS A 123 -5.95 0.29 13.49
C LYS A 123 -6.05 -1.13 12.92
N ASP A 124 -7.28 -1.57 12.63
CA ASP A 124 -7.52 -2.90 12.08
C ASP A 124 -6.94 -3.03 10.66
N TYR A 125 -7.14 -2.05 9.77
CA TYR A 125 -6.53 -2.08 8.43
C TYR A 125 -5.01 -1.97 8.46
N ALA A 126 -4.43 -1.14 9.33
CA ALA A 126 -2.99 -1.06 9.50
C ALA A 126 -2.42 -2.39 10.03
N TYR A 127 -3.15 -3.05 10.94
CA TYR A 127 -2.81 -4.39 11.40
C TYR A 127 -2.92 -5.41 10.27
N GLU A 128 -3.94 -5.37 9.42
CA GLU A 128 -4.09 -6.24 8.24
C GLU A 128 -2.98 -6.02 7.21
N VAL A 129 -2.61 -4.76 6.91
CA VAL A 129 -1.49 -4.43 6.03
C VAL A 129 -0.19 -4.98 6.60
N LYS A 130 0.07 -4.70 7.88
CA LYS A 130 1.24 -5.20 8.58
C LYS A 130 1.26 -6.72 8.64
N TRP A 131 0.14 -7.36 8.95
CA TRP A 131 0.00 -8.81 9.03
C TRP A 131 0.19 -9.45 7.66
N THR A 132 -0.38 -8.87 6.61
CA THR A 132 -0.24 -9.31 5.22
C THR A 132 1.21 -9.22 4.77
N ILE A 133 1.85 -8.06 4.98
CA ILE A 133 3.27 -7.83 4.67
C ILE A 133 4.17 -8.78 5.47
N LEU A 134 4.05 -8.78 6.80
CA LEU A 134 4.88 -9.63 7.67
C LEU A 134 4.68 -11.11 7.40
N ASN A 135 3.45 -11.56 7.15
CA ASN A 135 3.20 -12.97 6.87
C ASN A 135 3.75 -13.39 5.53
N TYR A 136 3.62 -12.59 4.47
CA TYR A 136 4.29 -12.86 3.21
C TYR A 136 5.81 -13.06 3.42
N PHE A 137 6.38 -12.24 4.28
CA PHE A 137 7.78 -12.22 4.64
C PHE A 137 8.25 -13.35 5.57
N ILE A 138 7.33 -13.95 6.32
CA ILE A 138 7.56 -15.13 7.17
C ILE A 138 7.21 -16.43 6.42
N HIS A 139 6.39 -16.35 5.36
CA HIS A 139 5.85 -17.51 4.67
C HIS A 139 6.95 -18.34 4.00
N ARG A 140 6.92 -19.66 4.20
CA ARG A 140 7.95 -20.62 3.76
C ARG A 140 8.14 -20.73 2.24
N SER A 141 7.20 -20.21 1.44
CA SER A 141 7.32 -20.13 -0.03
C SER A 141 7.94 -18.83 -0.52
N ASN A 142 8.25 -17.90 0.39
CA ASN A 142 9.07 -16.75 0.11
C ASN A 142 10.53 -17.21 -0.02
N PRO A 143 11.20 -16.99 -1.17
CA PRO A 143 12.61 -17.34 -1.34
C PRO A 143 13.56 -16.47 -0.49
N ARG A 144 13.06 -15.38 0.11
CA ARG A 144 13.79 -14.49 1.02
C ARG A 144 12.99 -14.29 2.33
N PRO A 145 12.82 -15.33 3.15
CA PRO A 145 12.22 -15.15 4.46
C PRO A 145 13.14 -14.28 5.34
N TRP A 146 12.58 -13.42 6.18
CA TRP A 146 13.35 -12.52 7.07
C TRP A 146 14.35 -13.25 7.97
N ARG A 147 14.15 -14.56 8.17
CA ARG A 147 15.10 -15.45 8.85
C ARG A 147 16.50 -15.48 8.22
N ASN A 148 16.67 -14.99 6.99
CA ASN A 148 17.95 -15.02 6.28
C ASN A 148 18.69 -13.66 6.27
N LYS A 149 18.17 -12.61 6.93
CA LYS A 149 18.87 -11.32 7.11
C LYS A 149 19.45 -11.15 8.53
N GLN A 150 19.98 -12.22 9.10
CA GLN A 150 20.86 -12.15 10.28
C GLN A 150 22.29 -12.54 9.89
N VAL A 151 23.03 -11.62 9.26
CA VAL A 151 24.49 -11.44 9.41
C VAL A 151 24.82 -9.99 9.08
#